data_AF-A0A4Q3JLQ3-F1
#
_entry.id   AF-A0A4Q3JLQ3-F1
#
_cell.length_a   1.000
_cell.length_b   1.000
_cell.length_c   1.000
_cell.angle_alpha   90.00
_cell.angle_beta   90.00
_cell.angle_gamma   90.00
#
_symmetry.space_group_name_H-M   'P 1'
#
loop_
_entity.id
_entity.type
_entity.pdbx_description
1 polymer ?
#
loop_
_entity_poly.entity_id
_entity_poly.type
_entity_poly.pdbx_seq_one_letter_code
_entity_poly.pdbx_strand_id
1 'polypeptide(L)'
;MNHRLEALRTRLLGRREQLKAWARHQLPPLWRRYRRHALAAAALSVLTLLWWLDRFARLRVVNTLADPVELRIDGRARAWLLPTTSETPEAGAELRLPPGFHRVTLVSPAGVKVEELDVNLPPHSRYLLAPSDGDQCFWVEHTAYGQAQPSL
;
A
#
# COMPACT_ATOMS: atom_id res chain seq x y z
N MET A 1 13.82 -34.83 55.48
CA MET A 1 13.53 -33.45 55.04
C MET A 1 12.54 -33.36 53.86
N ASN A 2 12.06 -34.48 53.28
CA ASN A 2 11.19 -34.47 52.09
C ASN A 2 9.68 -34.28 52.33
N HIS A 3 9.13 -34.75 53.46
CA HIS A 3 7.67 -34.71 53.68
C HIS A 3 7.07 -33.30 53.81
N ARG A 4 7.83 -32.31 54.28
CA ARG A 4 7.35 -30.90 54.35
C ARG A 4 7.20 -30.27 52.96
N LEU A 5 8.03 -30.66 51.99
CA LEU A 5 7.97 -30.13 50.63
C LEU A 5 6.77 -30.70 49.85
N GLU A 6 6.45 -31.98 50.03
CA GLU A 6 5.27 -32.60 49.40
C GLU A 6 3.96 -32.00 49.93
N ALA A 7 3.87 -31.75 51.24
CA ALA A 7 2.71 -31.11 51.87
C ALA A 7 2.50 -29.65 51.40
N LEU A 8 3.58 -28.92 51.11
CA LEU A 8 3.48 -27.57 50.54
C LEU A 8 3.04 -27.62 49.08
N ARG A 9 3.53 -28.58 48.30
CA ARG A 9 3.17 -28.75 46.88
C ARG A 9 1.68 -29.05 46.70
N THR A 10 1.10 -29.92 47.52
CA THR A 10 -0.34 -30.25 47.45
C THR A 10 -1.22 -29.07 47.86
N ARG A 11 -0.83 -28.30 48.89
CA ARG A 11 -1.55 -27.07 49.28
C ARG A 11 -1.52 -26.00 48.19
N LEU A 12 -0.39 -25.82 47.51
CA LEU A 12 -0.27 -24.87 46.41
C LEU A 12 -1.10 -25.27 45.19
N LEU A 13 -1.13 -26.56 44.85
CA LEU A 13 -1.96 -27.08 43.77
C LEU A 13 -3.46 -26.91 44.07
N GLY A 14 -3.90 -27.22 45.29
CA GLY A 14 -5.29 -27.00 45.71
C GLY A 14 -5.70 -25.53 45.65
N ARG A 15 -4.82 -24.62 46.12
CA ARG A 15 -5.06 -23.17 46.05
C ARG A 15 -5.15 -22.66 44.60
N ARG A 16 -4.34 -23.23 43.69
CA ARG A 16 -4.37 -22.89 42.26
C ARG A 16 -5.67 -23.32 41.58
N GLU A 17 -6.19 -24.50 41.90
CA GLU A 17 -7.48 -24.97 41.36
C GLU A 17 -8.66 -24.18 41.94
N GLN A 18 -8.63 -23.84 43.23
CA GLN A 18 -9.64 -22.95 43.83
C GLN A 18 -9.64 -21.56 43.18
N LEU A 19 -8.48 -20.98 42.88
CA LEU A 19 -8.38 -19.69 42.18
C LEU A 19 -8.94 -19.77 40.74
N LYS A 20 -8.69 -20.87 40.02
CA LYS A 20 -9.27 -21.08 38.68
C LYS A 20 -10.80 -21.25 38.72
N ALA A 21 -11.32 -21.97 39.71
CA ALA A 21 -12.76 -22.15 39.88
C ALA A 21 -13.45 -20.82 40.26
N TRP A 22 -12.84 -20.06 41.16
CA TRP A 22 -13.30 -18.74 41.55
C TRP A 22 -13.29 -17.74 40.38
N ALA A 23 -12.21 -17.70 39.60
CA ALA A 23 -12.11 -16.84 38.42
C ALA A 23 -13.15 -17.16 37.33
N ARG A 24 -13.58 -18.43 37.20
CA ARG A 24 -14.63 -18.84 36.26
C ARG A 24 -16.03 -18.37 36.66
N HIS A 25 -16.28 -18.15 37.96
CA HIS A 25 -17.60 -17.77 38.47
C HIS A 25 -17.77 -16.28 38.76
N GLN A 26 -16.71 -15.55 39.13
CA GLN A 26 -16.85 -14.15 39.57
C GLN A 26 -16.66 -13.08 38.49
N LEU A 27 -16.07 -13.41 37.34
CA LEU A 27 -15.96 -12.44 36.24
C LEU A 27 -17.03 -12.74 35.20
N PRO A 28 -18.20 -12.03 35.21
CA PRO A 28 -19.05 -12.04 34.03
C PRO A 28 -18.15 -11.66 32.85
N PRO A 29 -18.23 -12.34 31.70
CA PRO A 29 -17.32 -12.13 30.60
C PRO A 29 -17.55 -10.72 30.04
N LEU A 30 -16.91 -9.71 30.63
CA LEU A 30 -16.94 -8.32 30.18
C LEU A 30 -16.54 -8.26 28.70
N TRP A 31 -15.66 -9.17 28.28
CA TRP A 31 -15.29 -9.38 26.89
C TRP A 31 -16.47 -9.70 25.97
N ARG A 32 -17.59 -10.29 26.42
CA ARG A 32 -18.79 -10.46 25.56
C ARG A 32 -19.48 -9.15 25.25
N ARG A 33 -19.52 -8.19 26.19
CA ARG A 33 -20.04 -6.84 25.94
C ARG A 33 -19.09 -6.06 25.04
N TYR A 34 -17.78 -6.12 25.31
CA TYR A 34 -16.80 -5.39 24.51
C TYR A 34 -16.49 -6.00 23.14
N ARG A 35 -16.76 -7.30 22.92
CA ARG A 35 -16.47 -7.96 21.64
C ARG A 35 -17.22 -7.34 20.47
N ARG A 36 -18.49 -6.94 20.66
CA ARG A 36 -19.25 -6.25 19.60
C ARG A 36 -18.63 -4.89 19.27
N HIS A 37 -18.25 -4.12 20.28
CA HIS A 37 -17.62 -2.81 20.10
C HIS A 37 -16.22 -2.92 19.50
N ALA A 38 -15.42 -3.90 19.92
CA ALA A 38 -14.09 -4.15 19.37
C ALA A 38 -14.14 -4.54 17.89
N LEU A 39 -15.09 -5.40 17.50
CA LEU A 39 -15.28 -5.77 16.10
C LEU A 39 -15.78 -4.58 15.27
N ALA A 40 -16.71 -3.79 15.79
CA ALA A 40 -17.19 -2.58 15.10
C ALA A 40 -16.07 -1.55 14.92
N ALA A 41 -15.25 -1.32 15.95
CA ALA A 41 -14.09 -0.42 15.88
C ALA A 41 -13.05 -0.93 14.86
N ALA A 42 -12.75 -2.23 14.87
CA ALA A 42 -11.86 -2.83 13.88
C ALA A 42 -12.40 -2.67 12.44
N ALA A 43 -13.69 -2.94 12.24
CA ALA A 43 -14.33 -2.78 10.93
C ALA A 43 -14.28 -1.32 10.44
N LEU A 44 -14.55 -0.36 11.32
CA LEU A 44 -14.48 1.07 10.99
C LEU A 44 -13.06 1.51 10.62
N SER A 45 -12.05 1.04 11.36
CA SER A 45 -10.64 1.32 11.03
C SER A 45 -10.26 0.75 9.67
N VAL A 46 -10.69 -0.48 9.36
CA VAL A 46 -10.44 -1.11 8.05
C VAL A 46 -11.14 -0.32 6.93
N LEU A 47 -12.41 0.03 7.09
CA LEU A 47 -13.16 0.83 6.11
C LEU A 47 -12.52 2.20 5.86
N THR A 48 -12.07 2.86 6.93
CA THR A 48 -11.39 4.16 6.83
C THR A 48 -10.07 4.04 6.09
N LEU A 49 -9.28 2.99 6.35
CA LEU A 49 -8.04 2.71 5.63
C LEU A 49 -8.30 2.41 4.15
N LEU A 50 -9.29 1.57 3.84
CA LEU A 50 -9.67 1.25 2.46
C LEU A 50 -10.12 2.50 1.71
N TRP A 51 -10.96 3.32 2.33
CA TRP A 51 -11.41 4.60 1.75
C TRP A 51 -10.25 5.58 1.53
N TRP A 52 -9.27 5.61 2.45
CA TRP A 52 -8.08 6.44 2.27
C TRP A 52 -7.19 5.95 1.11
N LEU A 53 -6.99 4.63 0.99
CA LEU A 53 -6.21 4.02 -0.09
C LEU A 53 -6.86 4.18 -1.48
N ASP A 54 -8.18 4.26 -1.55
CA ASP A 54 -8.90 4.45 -2.81
C ASP A 54 -8.62 5.82 -3.45
N ARG A 55 -8.26 6.84 -2.65
CA ARG A 55 -7.99 8.21 -3.12
C ARG A 55 -6.67 8.37 -3.88
N PHE A 56 -5.85 7.33 -3.97
CA PHE A 56 -4.56 7.38 -4.64
C PHE A 56 -4.75 7.51 -6.16
N ALA A 57 -3.92 8.36 -6.78
CA ALA A 57 -3.81 8.46 -8.22
C ALA A 57 -2.99 7.29 -8.78
N ARG A 58 -3.25 6.90 -10.02
CA ARG A 58 -2.46 5.90 -10.73
C ARG A 58 -1.67 6.59 -11.84
N LEU A 59 -0.35 6.54 -11.73
CA LEU A 59 0.56 7.04 -12.75
C LEU A 59 1.23 5.85 -13.43
N ARG A 60 1.01 5.71 -14.72
CA ARG A 60 1.71 4.76 -15.57
C ARG A 60 2.79 5.48 -16.35
N VAL A 61 4.02 4.96 -16.30
CA VAL A 61 5.15 5.52 -17.04
C VAL A 61 5.69 4.48 -18.00
N VAL A 62 5.72 4.79 -19.28
CA VAL A 62 6.22 3.92 -20.35
C VAL A 62 7.47 4.56 -20.91
N ASN A 63 8.57 3.81 -21.10
CA ASN A 63 9.80 4.36 -21.65
C ASN A 63 9.84 4.14 -23.18
N THR A 64 9.57 5.20 -23.93
CA THR A 64 9.66 5.20 -25.40
C THR A 64 11.02 5.65 -25.93
N LEU A 65 12.00 5.91 -25.04
CA LEU A 65 13.37 6.25 -25.39
C LEU A 65 14.15 5.00 -25.80
N ALA A 66 15.26 5.20 -26.51
CA ALA A 66 16.14 4.11 -26.93
C ALA A 66 16.87 3.41 -25.77
N ASP A 67 17.17 4.13 -24.69
CA ASP A 67 17.95 3.64 -23.55
C ASP A 67 17.09 3.38 -22.31
N PRO A 68 17.47 2.42 -21.44
CA PRO A 68 16.79 2.22 -20.16
C PRO A 68 16.97 3.43 -19.24
N VAL A 69 15.92 3.79 -18.51
CA VAL A 69 15.94 4.93 -17.59
C VAL A 69 15.42 4.54 -16.20
N GLU A 70 15.97 5.17 -15.16
CA GLU A 70 15.48 5.09 -13.81
C GLU A 70 14.37 6.12 -13.59
N LEU A 71 13.19 5.66 -13.23
CA LEU A 71 12.06 6.48 -12.81
C LEU A 71 12.23 6.88 -11.34
N ARG A 72 12.31 8.19 -11.10
CA ARG A 72 12.29 8.77 -9.77
C ARG A 72 11.02 9.61 -9.57
N ILE A 73 10.41 9.47 -8.41
CA ILE A 73 9.29 10.29 -7.96
C ILE A 73 9.71 11.03 -6.69
N ASP A 74 9.65 12.35 -6.72
CA ASP A 74 10.06 13.23 -5.61
C ASP A 74 11.50 12.93 -5.15
N GLY A 75 12.39 12.71 -6.12
CA GLY A 75 13.80 12.38 -5.90
C GLY A 75 14.07 10.94 -5.43
N ARG A 76 13.06 10.08 -5.28
CA ARG A 76 13.22 8.68 -4.85
C ARG A 76 13.08 7.72 -6.02
N ALA A 77 14.05 6.81 -6.20
CA ALA A 77 13.98 5.74 -7.19
C ALA A 77 12.76 4.83 -6.95
N ARG A 78 12.02 4.54 -8.03
CA ARG A 78 10.81 3.71 -8.01
C ARG A 78 10.93 2.47 -8.88
N ALA A 79 11.44 2.63 -10.10
CA ALA A 79 11.55 1.54 -11.06
C ALA A 79 12.62 1.83 -12.11
N TRP A 80 13.16 0.77 -12.72
CA TRP A 80 13.88 0.85 -13.99
C TRP A 80 12.89 0.57 -15.13
N LEU A 81 12.88 1.44 -16.14
CA LEU A 81 12.00 1.35 -17.29
C LEU A 81 12.82 0.92 -18.51
N LEU A 82 12.53 -0.29 -19.00
CA LEU A 82 13.13 -0.77 -20.23
C LEU A 82 12.49 -0.07 -21.45
N PRO A 83 13.28 0.22 -22.50
CA PRO A 83 12.77 0.70 -23.77
C PRO A 83 11.65 -0.19 -24.30
N THR A 84 10.57 0.42 -24.77
CA THR A 84 9.46 -0.29 -25.39
C THR A 84 8.83 0.56 -26.47
N THR A 85 8.52 -0.09 -27.59
CA THR A 85 7.71 0.47 -28.67
C THR A 85 6.26 0.00 -28.60
N SER A 86 5.93 -0.83 -27.61
CA SER A 86 4.62 -1.44 -27.45
C SER A 86 3.81 -0.72 -26.36
N GLU A 87 2.55 -0.42 -26.66
CA GLU A 87 1.55 0.07 -25.70
C GLU A 87 0.88 -1.07 -24.90
N THR A 88 1.47 -2.27 -24.83
CA THR A 88 0.90 -3.38 -24.04
C THR A 88 0.69 -2.96 -22.59
N PRO A 89 -0.37 -3.41 -21.88
CA PRO A 89 -0.62 -3.04 -20.48
C PRO A 89 0.55 -3.31 -19.52
N GLU A 90 1.43 -4.24 -19.90
CA GLU A 90 2.62 -4.66 -19.14
C GLU A 90 3.84 -3.78 -19.40
N ALA A 91 3.81 -2.93 -20.44
CA ALA A 91 4.88 -2.01 -20.76
C ALA A 91 4.98 -0.89 -19.70
N GLY A 92 6.20 -0.64 -19.21
CA GLY A 92 6.50 0.43 -18.27
C GLY A 92 6.29 0.05 -16.79
N ALA A 93 5.95 1.04 -15.96
CA ALA A 93 5.65 0.86 -14.55
C ALA A 93 4.35 1.57 -14.16
N GLU A 94 3.49 0.90 -13.39
CA GLU A 94 2.31 1.49 -12.76
C GLU A 94 2.61 1.82 -11.29
N LEU A 95 2.40 3.08 -10.91
CA LEU A 95 2.61 3.60 -9.57
C LEU A 95 1.28 4.10 -8.99
N ARG A 96 1.06 3.81 -7.70
CA ARG A 96 0.01 4.45 -6.91
C ARG A 96 0.63 5.56 -6.08
N LEU A 97 0.22 6.80 -6.35
CA LEU A 97 0.74 7.99 -5.69
C LEU A 97 -0.38 8.68 -4.90
N PRO A 98 -0.08 9.26 -3.74
CA PRO A 98 -1.01 10.17 -3.08
C PRO A 98 -1.45 11.28 -4.04
N PRO A 99 -2.65 11.86 -3.89
CA PRO A 99 -3.04 12.99 -4.71
C PRO A 99 -2.20 14.23 -4.37
N GLY A 100 -1.84 15.02 -5.38
CA GLY A 100 -1.08 16.26 -5.24
C GLY A 100 -0.02 16.48 -6.30
N PHE A 101 0.85 17.46 -6.08
CA PHE A 101 1.99 17.74 -6.95
C PHE A 101 3.13 16.75 -6.70
N HIS A 102 3.63 16.16 -7.77
CA HIS A 102 4.76 15.24 -7.76
C HIS A 102 5.77 15.63 -8.82
N ARG A 103 7.05 15.51 -8.47
CA ARG A 103 8.14 15.67 -9.42
C ARG A 103 8.51 14.31 -9.98
N VAL A 104 8.32 14.15 -11.29
CA VAL A 104 8.74 12.98 -12.05
C VAL A 104 10.09 13.29 -12.68
N THR A 105 11.07 12.43 -12.46
CA THR A 105 12.41 12.56 -13.04
C THR A 105 12.84 11.26 -13.66
N LEU A 106 13.37 11.33 -14.88
CA LEU A 106 13.97 10.19 -15.58
C LEU A 106 15.48 10.37 -15.59
N VAL A 107 16.20 9.35 -15.15
CA VAL A 107 17.65 9.39 -15.02
C VAL A 107 18.26 8.26 -15.84
N SER A 108 19.25 8.56 -16.68
CA SER A 108 19.96 7.55 -17.47
C SER A 108 20.82 6.66 -16.56
N PRO A 109 21.32 5.52 -17.06
CA PRO A 109 22.22 4.65 -16.30
C PRO A 109 23.51 5.34 -15.88
N ALA A 110 23.92 6.40 -16.60
CA ALA A 110 25.06 7.24 -16.27
C ALA A 110 24.78 8.25 -15.13
N GLY A 111 23.57 8.28 -14.58
CA GLY A 111 23.16 9.24 -13.55
C GLY A 111 22.80 10.62 -14.12
N VAL A 112 22.72 10.76 -15.44
CA VAL A 112 22.35 12.03 -16.10
C VAL A 112 20.83 12.15 -16.12
N LYS A 113 20.31 13.30 -15.71
CA LYS A 113 18.89 13.59 -15.81
C LYS A 113 18.50 13.72 -17.28
N VAL A 114 17.69 12.78 -17.76
CA VAL A 114 17.12 12.78 -19.11
C VAL A 114 15.97 13.76 -19.18
N GLU A 115 15.09 13.74 -18.17
CA GLU A 115 13.88 14.56 -18.17
C GLU A 115 13.37 14.86 -16.77
N GLU A 116 12.63 15.95 -16.63
CA GLU A 116 11.97 16.37 -15.39
C GLU A 116 10.62 17.04 -15.67
N LEU A 117 9.59 16.64 -14.93
CA LEU A 117 8.25 17.21 -15.03
C LEU A 117 7.60 17.31 -13.65
N ASP A 118 6.95 18.43 -13.38
CA ASP A 118 6.06 18.57 -12.22
C ASP A 118 4.62 18.26 -12.68
N VAL A 119 4.02 17.22 -12.09
CA VAL A 119 2.66 16.74 -12.42
C VAL A 119 1.75 16.91 -11.22
N ASN A 120 0.57 17.49 -11.41
CA ASN A 120 -0.50 17.45 -10.40
C ASN A 120 -1.37 16.21 -10.65
N LEU A 121 -1.48 15.34 -9.66
CA LEU A 121 -2.26 14.11 -9.69
C LEU A 121 -3.51 14.25 -8.80
N PRO A 122 -4.70 14.55 -9.34
CA PRO A 122 -5.94 14.58 -8.57
C PRO A 122 -6.29 13.20 -7.99
N PRO A 123 -7.12 13.13 -6.94
CA PRO A 123 -7.56 11.84 -6.39
C PRO A 123 -8.34 11.01 -7.42
N HIS A 124 -8.19 9.68 -7.35
CA HIS A 124 -8.84 8.69 -8.24
C HIS A 124 -8.51 8.82 -9.74
N SER A 125 -7.50 9.61 -10.10
CA SER A 125 -7.10 9.82 -11.48
C SER A 125 -6.22 8.69 -12.02
N ARG A 126 -6.17 8.58 -13.35
CA ARG A 126 -5.25 7.71 -14.09
C ARG A 126 -4.51 8.56 -15.10
N TYR A 127 -3.19 8.41 -15.12
CA TYR A 127 -2.29 9.15 -15.99
C TYR A 127 -1.35 8.20 -16.71
N LEU A 128 -1.09 8.51 -17.98
CA LEU A 128 -0.01 7.91 -18.75
C LEU A 128 1.05 8.98 -19.03
N LEU A 129 2.31 8.62 -18.78
CA LEU A 129 3.48 9.42 -19.11
C LEU A 129 4.39 8.61 -20.03
N ALA A 130 4.63 9.13 -21.23
CA ALA A 130 5.50 8.53 -22.23
C ALA A 130 6.51 9.60 -22.73
N PRO A 131 7.79 9.51 -22.35
CA PRO A 131 8.84 10.43 -22.78
C PRO A 131 9.34 10.04 -24.17
N SER A 132 9.24 10.92 -25.16
CA SER A 132 9.67 10.64 -26.54
C SER A 132 10.96 11.37 -26.90
N ASP A 133 11.80 10.74 -27.73
CA ASP A 133 12.99 11.37 -28.30
C ASP A 133 12.59 12.47 -29.32
N GLY A 134 12.52 13.73 -28.86
CA GLY A 134 12.31 14.91 -29.71
C GLY A 134 11.98 16.18 -28.91
N ASP A 135 12.02 17.36 -29.54
CA ASP A 135 11.54 18.66 -29.00
C ASP A 135 10.02 18.67 -28.68
N GLN A 136 9.37 17.49 -28.68
CA GLN A 136 7.95 17.33 -28.45
C GLN A 136 7.71 17.01 -26.99
N CYS A 137 7.06 17.95 -26.31
CA CYS A 137 6.63 17.87 -24.93
C CYS A 137 5.95 16.52 -24.60
N PHE A 138 6.15 16.04 -23.37
CA PHE A 138 5.41 14.92 -22.78
C PHE A 138 3.97 14.87 -23.27
N TRP A 139 3.57 13.71 -23.82
CA TRP A 139 2.16 13.45 -24.01
C TRP A 139 1.60 12.88 -22.71
N VAL A 140 1.02 13.76 -21.89
CA VAL A 140 0.27 13.37 -20.70
C VAL A 140 -1.17 13.14 -21.13
N GLU A 141 -1.53 11.88 -21.34
CA GLU A 141 -2.90 11.54 -21.68
C GLU A 141 -3.71 11.19 -20.43
N HIS A 142 -4.87 11.83 -20.29
CA HIS A 142 -5.89 11.50 -19.29
C HIS A 142 -6.80 10.42 -19.87
N THR A 143 -6.32 9.18 -19.91
CA THR A 143 -7.07 8.09 -20.53
C THR A 143 -7.66 7.13 -19.52
N ALA A 144 -8.88 6.69 -19.81
CA ALA A 144 -9.42 5.43 -19.29
C ALA A 144 -8.82 4.26 -20.07
N TYR A 145 -7.49 4.09 -20.05
CA TYR A 145 -6.81 2.99 -20.73
C TYR A 145 -7.38 1.64 -20.24
N GLY A 146 -7.83 0.82 -21.19
CA GLY A 146 -8.28 -0.56 -20.94
C GLY A 146 -9.75 -0.73 -20.50
N GLN A 147 -10.57 0.31 -20.49
CA GLN A 147 -12.02 0.08 -20.50
C GLN A 147 -12.47 -0.09 -21.94
N ALA A 148 -12.76 -1.33 -22.34
CA ALA A 148 -13.73 -1.53 -23.42
C ALA A 148 -14.97 -0.73 -23.02
N GLN A 149 -15.31 0.31 -23.78
CA GLN A 149 -16.65 0.86 -23.68
C GLN A 149 -17.59 -0.34 -23.88
N PRO A 150 -18.54 -0.61 -22.98
CA PRO A 150 -19.60 -1.54 -23.31
C PRO A 150 -20.22 -0.98 -24.58
N SER A 151 -20.14 -1.76 -25.67
CA SER A 151 -20.89 -1.49 -26.88
C SER A 151 -22.34 -1.30 -26.48
N LEU A 152 -22.83 -0.05 -26.58
CA LEU A 152 -24.25 0.25 -26.54
C LEU A 152 -24.94 -0.33 -27.77
#